data_AF-W4QUT3-F1
#
_entry.id   AF-W4QUT3-F1
#
_cell.length_a   1.000
_cell.length_b   1.000
_cell.length_c   1.000
_cell.angle_alpha   90.00
_cell.angle_beta   90.00
_cell.angle_gamma   90.00
#
_symmetry.space_group_name_H-M   'P 1'
#
loop_
_entity.id
_entity.type
_entity.pdbx_description
1 polymer ?
#
loop_
_entity_poly.entity_id
_entity_poly.type
_entity_poly.pdbx_seq_one_letter_code
_entity_poly.pdbx_strand_id
1 'polypeptide(L)'
;MLILDLLLLFFILIVLILVLRNQRTLNKNVDSLRQLQTSLMEPTQYYQHKLLEEKKAHILILAFQIRDAIAKQQYSIHANAIENMPLKHSLSDLELASVFSPSQALLMKKYWALADQYIETYWLTHEGKIKTIFKGRADDPQTELGQMHHASKNISKQLDIWLAELNSNS
;
A
#
# COMPACT_ATOMS: atom_id res chain seq x y z
N MET A 1 41.49 -68.27 9.05
CA MET A 1 41.31 -67.04 9.86
C MET A 1 41.72 -65.82 9.05
N LEU A 2 43.01 -65.55 8.80
CA LEU A 2 43.49 -64.35 8.08
C LEU A 2 42.77 -64.01 6.76
N ILE A 3 42.46 -64.99 5.90
CA ILE A 3 41.76 -64.75 4.62
C ILE A 3 40.34 -64.20 4.84
N LEU A 4 39.63 -64.68 5.87
CA LEU A 4 38.27 -64.25 6.17
C LEU A 4 38.25 -62.82 6.69
N ASP A 5 39.22 -62.45 7.53
CA ASP A 5 39.39 -61.09 8.04
C ASP A 5 39.70 -60.10 6.91
N LEU A 6 40.50 -60.52 5.92
CA LEU A 6 40.85 -59.72 4.75
C LEU A 6 39.64 -59.48 3.83
N LEU A 7 38.80 -60.51 3.64
CA LEU A 7 37.54 -60.39 2.91
C LEU A 7 36.53 -59.47 3.61
N LEU A 8 36.43 -59.56 4.94
CA LEU A 8 35.58 -58.68 5.74
C LEU A 8 36.03 -57.21 5.60
N LEU A 9 37.34 -56.96 5.71
CA LEU A 9 37.90 -55.62 5.60
C LEU A 9 37.71 -55.03 4.20
N PHE A 10 37.87 -55.86 3.17
CA PHE A 10 37.56 -55.48 1.78
C PHE A 10 36.07 -55.14 1.59
N PHE A 11 35.16 -55.93 2.16
CA PHE A 11 33.73 -55.65 2.10
C PHE A 11 33.36 -54.34 2.81
N ILE A 12 33.93 -54.09 4.00
CA ILE A 12 33.76 -52.82 4.73
C ILE A 12 34.24 -51.64 3.90
N LEU A 13 35.38 -51.77 3.22
CA LEU A 13 35.92 -50.73 2.34
C LEU A 13 34.95 -50.43 1.18
N ILE A 14 34.37 -51.45 0.54
CA ILE A 14 33.39 -51.27 -0.53
C ILE A 14 32.14 -50.54 -0.03
N VAL A 15 31.61 -50.95 1.12
CA VAL A 15 30.43 -50.31 1.73
C VAL A 15 30.73 -48.85 2.06
N LEU A 16 31.91 -48.56 2.62
CA LEU A 16 32.34 -47.19 2.92
C LEU A 16 32.41 -46.33 1.65
N ILE A 17 32.98 -46.87 0.56
CA ILE A 17 33.05 -46.17 -0.73
C ILE A 17 31.64 -45.89 -1.28
N LEU A 18 30.71 -46.85 -1.18
CA LEU A 18 29.32 -46.66 -1.62
C LEU A 18 28.60 -45.59 -0.80
N VAL A 19 28.77 -45.59 0.54
CA VAL A 19 28.20 -44.57 1.42
C VAL A 19 28.75 -43.18 1.09
N LEU A 20 30.07 -43.05 0.90
CA LEU A 20 30.69 -41.78 0.53
C LEU A 20 30.23 -41.28 -0.84
N ARG A 21 30.10 -42.17 -1.83
CA ARG A 21 29.54 -41.81 -3.15
C ARG A 21 28.09 -41.35 -3.02
N ASN A 22 27.28 -42.05 -2.23
CA ASN A 22 25.89 -41.69 -2.03
C ASN A 22 25.74 -40.35 -1.32
N GLN A 23 26.52 -40.08 -0.26
CA GLN A 23 26.55 -38.78 0.41
C GLN A 23 26.92 -37.65 -0.53
N ARG A 24 27.91 -37.85 -1.41
CA ARG A 24 28.27 -36.84 -2.42
C ARG A 24 27.12 -36.54 -3.38
N THR A 25 26.39 -37.56 -3.83
CA THR A 25 25.20 -37.36 -4.68
C THR A 25 24.08 -36.65 -3.93
N LEU A 26 23.83 -37.05 -2.67
CA LEU A 26 22.82 -36.42 -1.83
C LEU A 26 23.11 -34.93 -1.62
N ASN A 27 24.37 -34.59 -1.31
CA ASN A 27 24.79 -33.19 -1.14
C ASN A 27 24.59 -32.37 -2.40
N LYS A 28 24.94 -32.92 -3.58
CA LYS A 28 24.68 -32.24 -4.86
C LYS A 28 23.20 -31.99 -5.11
N ASN A 29 22.34 -32.95 -4.76
CA ASN A 29 20.89 -32.82 -4.89
C ASN A 29 20.31 -31.80 -3.89
N VAL A 30 20.84 -31.75 -2.67
CA VAL A 30 20.45 -30.73 -1.67
C VAL A 30 20.87 -29.34 -2.14
N ASP A 31 22.07 -29.19 -2.70
CA ASP A 31 22.57 -27.92 -3.21
C ASP A 31 21.77 -27.43 -4.43
N SER A 32 21.40 -28.34 -5.36
CA SER A 32 20.55 -27.97 -6.50
C SER A 32 19.13 -27.58 -6.07
N LEU A 33 18.57 -28.24 -5.05
CA LEU A 33 17.29 -27.86 -4.46
C LEU A 33 17.36 -26.51 -3.76
N ARG A 34 18.45 -26.21 -3.04
CA ARG A 34 18.68 -24.89 -2.44
C ARG A 34 18.80 -23.80 -3.51
N GLN A 35 19.53 -24.06 -4.59
CA GLN A 35 19.64 -23.13 -5.71
C GLN A 35 18.28 -22.88 -6.38
N LEU A 36 17.49 -23.94 -6.60
CA LEU A 36 16.12 -23.82 -7.08
C LEU A 36 15.25 -22.99 -6.12
N GLN A 37 15.29 -23.28 -4.82
CA GLN A 37 14.57 -22.50 -3.82
C GLN A 37 14.95 -21.01 -3.86
N THR A 38 16.25 -20.68 -3.88
CA THR A 38 16.71 -19.30 -4.00
C THR A 38 16.22 -18.65 -5.29
N SER A 39 16.34 -19.36 -6.43
CA SER A 39 15.88 -18.86 -7.73
C SER A 39 14.37 -18.66 -7.85
N LEU A 40 13.57 -19.33 -7.02
CA LEU A 40 12.11 -19.16 -6.95
C LEU A 40 11.70 -18.10 -5.91
N MET A 41 12.48 -17.93 -4.85
CA MET A 41 12.25 -16.91 -3.83
C MET A 41 12.55 -15.50 -4.34
N GLU A 42 13.61 -15.29 -5.13
CA GLU A 42 13.95 -13.96 -5.66
C GLU A 42 12.84 -13.35 -6.53
N PRO A 43 12.25 -14.06 -7.53
CA PRO A 43 11.10 -13.56 -8.27
C PRO A 43 9.92 -13.27 -7.35
N THR A 44 9.65 -14.14 -6.38
CA THR A 44 8.50 -13.97 -5.48
C THR A 44 8.63 -12.72 -4.62
N GLN A 45 9.82 -12.45 -4.05
CA GLN A 45 10.08 -11.25 -3.27
C GLN A 45 10.02 -9.98 -4.15
N TYR A 46 10.59 -10.04 -5.36
CA TYR A 46 10.51 -8.95 -6.32
C TYR A 46 9.05 -8.62 -6.68
N TYR A 47 8.22 -9.62 -7.00
CA TYR A 47 6.81 -9.41 -7.32
C TYR A 47 6.02 -8.87 -6.13
N GLN A 48 6.29 -9.35 -4.91
CA GLN A 48 5.65 -8.83 -3.70
C GLN A 48 6.01 -7.37 -3.47
N HIS A 49 7.28 -7.00 -3.60
CA HIS A 49 7.71 -5.60 -3.46
C HIS A 49 7.08 -4.72 -4.53
N LYS A 50 7.10 -5.14 -5.79
CA LYS A 50 6.46 -4.41 -6.89
C LYS A 50 4.96 -4.21 -6.66
N LEU A 51 4.26 -5.23 -6.18
CA LEU A 51 2.83 -5.14 -5.84
C LEU A 51 2.57 -4.13 -4.72
N LEU A 52 3.44 -4.07 -3.70
CA LEU A 52 3.34 -3.08 -2.63
C LEU A 52 3.52 -1.65 -3.16
N GLU A 53 4.52 -1.43 -4.03
CA GLU A 53 4.73 -0.13 -4.67
C GLU A 53 3.56 0.28 -5.58
N GLU A 54 2.98 -0.65 -6.33
CA GLU A 54 1.77 -0.40 -7.13
C GLU A 54 0.57 -0.03 -6.24
N LYS A 55 0.36 -0.74 -5.13
CA LYS A 55 -0.67 -0.39 -4.14
C LYS A 55 -0.42 1.01 -3.56
N LYS A 56 0.82 1.33 -3.18
CA LYS A 56 1.21 2.65 -2.66
C LYS A 56 0.88 3.75 -3.67
N ALA A 57 1.30 3.58 -4.91
CA ALA A 57 1.05 4.52 -5.99
C ALA A 57 -0.46 4.71 -6.24
N HIS A 58 -1.23 3.62 -6.23
CA HIS A 58 -2.68 3.69 -6.37
C HIS A 58 -3.34 4.55 -5.28
N ILE A 59 -2.98 4.33 -4.01
CA ILE A 59 -3.50 5.12 -2.88
C ILE A 59 -3.15 6.60 -3.03
N LEU A 60 -1.92 6.92 -3.45
CA LEU A 60 -1.51 8.30 -3.68
C LEU A 60 -2.30 8.94 -4.83
N ILE A 61 -2.57 8.22 -5.92
CA ILE A 61 -3.43 8.70 -7.01
C ILE A 61 -4.82 9.06 -6.49
N LEU A 62 -5.43 8.19 -5.67
CA LEU A 62 -6.74 8.47 -5.06
C LEU A 62 -6.69 9.70 -4.15
N ALA A 63 -5.62 9.86 -3.35
CA ALA A 63 -5.43 11.06 -2.54
C ALA A 63 -5.37 12.32 -3.41
N PHE A 64 -4.58 12.31 -4.49
CA PHE A 64 -4.52 13.45 -5.41
C PHE A 64 -5.86 13.77 -6.06
N GLN A 65 -6.67 12.76 -6.38
CA GLN A 65 -8.04 12.97 -6.90
C GLN A 65 -8.94 13.66 -5.87
N ILE A 66 -8.87 13.25 -4.59
CA ILE A 66 -9.59 13.91 -3.49
C ILE A 66 -9.16 15.37 -3.37
N ARG A 67 -7.84 15.61 -3.31
CA ARG A 67 -7.29 16.96 -3.24
C ARG A 67 -7.77 17.82 -4.39
N ASP A 68 -7.70 17.33 -5.62
CA ASP A 68 -8.11 18.06 -6.82
C ASP A 68 -9.62 18.36 -6.82
N ALA A 69 -10.44 17.39 -6.44
CA ALA A 69 -11.88 17.57 -6.32
C ALA A 69 -12.23 18.68 -5.32
N ILE A 70 -11.57 18.73 -4.15
CA ILE A 70 -11.76 19.77 -3.13
C ILE A 70 -11.18 21.12 -3.60
N ALA A 71 -10.01 21.12 -4.25
CA ALA A 71 -9.36 22.34 -4.71
C ALA A 71 -10.19 23.09 -5.77
N LYS A 72 -10.87 22.37 -6.66
CA LYS A 72 -11.81 22.97 -7.63
C LYS A 72 -12.94 23.75 -6.95
N GLN A 73 -13.35 23.33 -5.76
CA GLN A 73 -14.40 24.00 -4.99
C GLN A 73 -13.94 25.33 -4.40
N GLN A 74 -12.68 25.74 -4.53
CA GLN A 74 -12.23 27.05 -4.04
C GLN A 74 -12.77 28.22 -4.86
N TYR A 75 -13.12 28.00 -6.13
CA TYR A 75 -13.50 29.06 -7.06
C TYR A 75 -14.93 28.94 -7.56
N SER A 76 -15.40 27.72 -7.79
CA SER A 76 -16.74 27.44 -8.30
C SER A 76 -17.26 26.11 -7.78
N ILE A 77 -18.58 25.96 -7.73
CA ILE A 77 -19.22 24.71 -7.31
C ILE A 77 -19.08 23.68 -8.45
N HIS A 78 -18.35 22.60 -8.18
CA HIS A 78 -18.23 21.44 -9.06
C HIS A 78 -18.77 20.19 -8.35
N ALA A 79 -20.10 20.10 -8.24
CA ALA A 79 -20.75 18.96 -7.58
C ALA A 79 -20.35 17.61 -8.19
N ASN A 80 -20.23 17.52 -9.52
CA ASN A 80 -19.77 16.30 -10.19
C ASN A 80 -18.35 15.88 -9.77
N ALA A 81 -17.46 16.83 -9.44
CA ALA A 81 -16.12 16.48 -8.98
C ALA A 81 -16.16 15.85 -7.59
N ILE A 82 -17.06 16.30 -6.73
CA ILE A 82 -17.29 15.75 -5.40
C ILE A 82 -18.00 14.39 -5.46
N GLU A 83 -19.01 14.26 -6.31
CA GLU A 83 -19.76 13.02 -6.50
C GLU A 83 -18.89 11.87 -7.02
N ASN A 84 -17.94 12.18 -7.93
CA ASN A 84 -17.02 11.19 -8.50
C ASN A 84 -15.72 11.02 -7.70
N MET A 85 -15.59 11.71 -6.56
CA MET A 85 -14.40 11.61 -5.72
C MET A 85 -14.35 10.22 -5.05
N PRO A 86 -13.17 9.56 -4.97
CA PRO A 86 -13.07 8.28 -4.29
C PRO A 86 -13.30 8.45 -2.78
N LEU A 87 -14.38 7.86 -2.26
CA LEU A 87 -14.71 7.90 -0.83
C LEU A 87 -13.96 6.85 -0.01
N LYS A 88 -13.42 5.82 -0.66
CA LYS A 88 -12.72 4.71 -0.01
C LYS A 88 -11.52 4.30 -0.83
N HIS A 89 -10.48 3.83 -0.14
CA HIS A 89 -9.23 3.41 -0.75
C HIS A 89 -9.06 1.87 -0.79
N SER A 90 -10.09 1.12 -0.38
CA SER A 90 -10.21 -0.35 -0.50
C SER A 90 -9.14 -1.20 0.22
N LEU A 91 -8.28 -0.61 1.05
CA LEU A 91 -7.30 -1.34 1.85
C LEU A 91 -7.78 -1.44 3.30
N SER A 92 -7.55 -2.59 3.92
CA SER A 92 -7.67 -2.74 5.37
C SER A 92 -6.55 -1.99 6.11
N ASP A 93 -6.74 -1.75 7.41
CA ASP A 93 -5.71 -1.14 8.26
C ASP A 93 -4.37 -1.90 8.24
N LEU A 94 -4.44 -3.23 8.17
CA LEU A 94 -3.27 -4.11 8.09
C LEU A 94 -2.55 -3.96 6.75
N GLU A 95 -3.29 -3.85 5.66
CA GLU A 95 -2.72 -3.61 4.33
C GLU A 95 -2.16 -2.21 4.19
N LEU A 96 -2.81 -1.21 4.78
CA LEU A 96 -2.29 0.16 4.78
C LEU A 96 -0.95 0.22 5.53
N ALA A 97 -0.84 -0.49 6.66
CA ALA A 97 0.38 -0.60 7.44
C ALA A 97 1.49 -1.44 6.77
N SER A 98 1.16 -2.27 5.77
CA SER A 98 2.17 -2.99 4.98
C SER A 98 2.68 -2.20 3.78
N VAL A 99 1.90 -1.23 3.31
CA VAL A 99 2.22 -0.35 2.17
C VAL A 99 2.93 0.94 2.62
N PHE A 100 2.63 1.44 3.81
CA PHE A 100 3.16 2.68 4.36
C PHE A 100 3.88 2.45 5.69
N SER A 101 4.85 3.32 6.00
CA SER A 101 5.41 3.34 7.36
C SER A 101 4.33 3.69 8.39
N PRO A 102 4.50 3.36 9.69
CA PRO A 102 3.46 3.62 10.70
C PRO A 102 3.01 5.09 10.78
N SER A 103 3.94 6.04 10.61
CA SER A 103 3.62 7.48 10.58
C SER A 103 2.84 7.87 9.32
N GLN A 104 3.26 7.36 8.15
CA GLN A 104 2.58 7.60 6.88
C GLN A 104 1.17 6.99 6.87
N ALA A 105 0.99 5.78 7.40
CA ALA A 105 -0.32 5.13 7.52
C ALA A 105 -1.28 5.94 8.42
N LEU A 106 -0.78 6.45 9.55
CA LEU A 106 -1.56 7.34 10.42
C LEU A 106 -1.96 8.64 9.71
N LEU A 107 -1.03 9.24 8.97
CA LEU A 107 -1.28 10.45 8.20
C LEU A 107 -2.31 10.20 7.09
N MET A 108 -2.24 9.04 6.42
CA MET A 108 -3.23 8.61 5.43
C MET A 108 -4.63 8.45 6.05
N LYS A 109 -4.73 7.86 7.24
CA LYS A 109 -6.01 7.79 7.97
C LYS A 109 -6.59 9.18 8.27
N LYS A 110 -5.74 10.11 8.73
CA LYS A 110 -6.15 11.51 8.97
C LYS A 110 -6.59 12.20 7.69
N TYR A 111 -5.91 11.92 6.59
CA TYR A 111 -6.22 12.46 5.27
C TYR A 111 -7.64 12.10 4.82
N TRP A 112 -7.99 10.81 4.85
CA TRP A 112 -9.33 10.35 4.47
C TRP A 112 -10.39 10.87 5.45
N ALA A 113 -10.13 10.81 6.76
CA ALA A 113 -11.07 11.30 7.76
C ALA A 113 -11.39 12.80 7.57
N LEU A 114 -10.39 13.63 7.21
CA LEU A 114 -10.61 15.04 6.93
C LEU A 114 -11.47 15.25 5.67
N ALA A 115 -11.24 14.45 4.63
CA ALA A 115 -12.03 14.49 3.40
C ALA A 115 -13.48 14.06 3.65
N ASP A 116 -13.69 12.97 4.38
CA ASP A 116 -15.03 12.48 4.76
C ASP A 116 -15.78 13.52 5.57
N GLN A 117 -15.13 14.09 6.61
CA GLN A 117 -15.72 15.14 7.43
C GLN A 117 -16.13 16.38 6.59
N TYR A 118 -15.31 16.75 5.61
CA TYR A 118 -15.64 17.85 4.69
C TYR A 118 -16.90 17.57 3.86
N ILE A 119 -17.01 16.35 3.32
CA ILE A 119 -18.20 15.94 2.57
C ILE A 119 -19.44 15.95 3.46
N GLU A 120 -19.35 15.34 4.64
CA GLU A 120 -20.46 15.27 5.59
C GLU A 120 -20.93 16.66 6.04
N THR A 121 -19.98 17.57 6.30
CA THR A 121 -20.31 18.90 6.85
C THR A 121 -20.90 19.83 5.79
N TYR A 122 -20.32 19.86 4.58
CA TYR A 122 -20.65 20.89 3.59
C TYR A 122 -21.48 20.37 2.41
N TRP A 123 -21.25 19.12 2.01
CA TRP A 123 -21.79 18.57 0.76
C TRP A 123 -22.96 17.62 0.93
N LEU A 124 -23.18 17.02 2.09
CA LEU A 124 -24.35 16.15 2.29
C LEU A 124 -25.60 16.96 2.64
N THR A 125 -26.73 16.54 2.08
CA THR A 125 -28.06 16.93 2.57
C THR A 125 -28.46 16.08 3.76
N HIS A 126 -29.56 16.44 4.43
CA HIS A 126 -30.15 15.62 5.50
C HIS A 126 -30.59 14.22 5.02
N GLU A 127 -30.79 14.03 3.71
CA GLU A 127 -31.09 12.73 3.09
C GLU A 127 -29.82 11.95 2.69
N GLY A 128 -28.63 12.49 2.97
CA GLY A 128 -27.35 11.87 2.59
C GLY A 128 -27.01 11.98 1.10
N LYS A 129 -27.65 12.89 0.35
CA LYS A 129 -27.34 13.14 -1.07
C LYS A 129 -26.31 14.26 -1.21
N ILE A 130 -25.54 14.25 -2.30
CA ILE A 130 -24.64 15.36 -2.65
C ILE A 130 -25.47 16.60 -2.99
N LYS A 131 -25.18 17.69 -2.29
CA LYS A 131 -25.80 19.00 -2.45
C LYS A 131 -25.24 19.69 -3.69
N THR A 132 -26.13 20.24 -4.50
CA THR A 132 -25.79 20.94 -5.74
C THR A 132 -26.06 22.45 -5.65
N ILE A 133 -26.84 22.89 -4.67
CA ILE A 133 -27.26 24.29 -4.48
C ILE A 133 -26.82 24.75 -3.09
N PHE A 134 -26.06 25.84 -3.06
CA PHE A 134 -25.55 26.48 -1.84
C PHE A 134 -26.10 27.90 -1.74
N LYS A 135 -26.54 28.31 -0.55
CA LYS A 135 -27.17 29.63 -0.35
C LYS A 135 -26.14 30.73 -0.10
N GLY A 136 -26.45 31.92 -0.61
CA GLY A 136 -25.69 33.16 -0.37
C GLY A 136 -24.58 33.41 -1.38
N ARG A 137 -23.57 34.19 -0.98
CA ARG A 137 -22.53 34.71 -1.88
C ARG A 137 -21.16 34.20 -1.49
N ALA A 138 -20.33 33.86 -2.48
CA ALA A 138 -18.98 33.33 -2.25
C ALA A 138 -18.05 34.29 -1.50
N ASP A 139 -18.27 35.60 -1.61
CA ASP A 139 -17.50 36.64 -0.93
C ASP A 139 -17.94 36.89 0.53
N ASP A 140 -19.09 36.37 0.95
CA ASP A 140 -19.59 36.49 2.32
C ASP A 140 -19.34 35.20 3.11
N PRO A 141 -18.36 35.17 4.04
CA PRO A 141 -18.01 33.98 4.82
C PRO A 141 -19.09 33.58 5.83
N GLN A 142 -20.14 34.37 6.03
CA GLN A 142 -21.28 34.00 6.87
C GLN A 142 -22.31 33.16 6.11
N THR A 143 -22.23 33.15 4.78
CA THR A 143 -23.14 32.35 3.95
C THR A 143 -22.65 30.93 3.77
N GLU A 144 -23.57 30.00 3.48
CA GLU A 144 -23.26 28.60 3.23
C GLU A 144 -22.22 28.42 2.12
N LEU A 145 -22.37 29.17 1.01
CA LEU A 145 -21.43 29.14 -0.10
C LEU A 145 -20.05 29.68 0.30
N GLY A 146 -19.99 30.83 1.00
CA GLY A 146 -18.72 31.40 1.46
C GLY A 146 -17.98 30.49 2.46
N GLN A 147 -18.70 29.86 3.39
CA GLN A 147 -18.13 28.89 4.32
C GLN A 147 -17.54 27.68 3.60
N MET A 148 -18.26 27.13 2.61
CA MET A 148 -17.78 26.00 1.82
C MET A 148 -16.50 26.35 1.04
N HIS A 149 -16.44 27.51 0.37
CA HIS A 149 -15.24 27.96 -0.33
C HIS A 149 -14.05 28.14 0.61
N HIS A 150 -14.28 28.78 1.77
CA HIS A 150 -13.24 28.99 2.78
C HIS A 150 -12.73 27.66 3.35
N ALA A 151 -13.64 26.73 3.68
CA ALA A 151 -13.29 25.39 4.13
C ALA A 151 -12.47 24.64 3.07
N SER A 152 -12.89 24.69 1.81
CA SER A 152 -12.20 24.04 0.69
C SER A 152 -10.75 24.53 0.57
N LYS A 153 -10.52 25.84 0.71
CA LYS A 153 -9.17 26.42 0.68
C LYS A 153 -8.29 25.91 1.82
N ASN A 154 -8.83 25.89 3.04
CA ASN A 154 -8.09 25.43 4.23
C ASN A 154 -7.78 23.94 4.17
N ILE A 155 -8.76 23.13 3.76
CA ILE A 155 -8.60 21.70 3.63
C ILE A 155 -7.61 21.37 2.52
N SER A 156 -7.74 21.94 1.32
CA SER A 156 -6.75 21.70 0.25
C SER A 156 -5.33 22.03 0.70
N LYS A 157 -5.12 23.13 1.44
CA LYS A 157 -3.81 23.47 2.00
C LYS A 157 -3.32 22.40 2.98
N GLN A 158 -4.18 21.90 3.86
CA GLN A 158 -3.82 20.85 4.80
C GLN A 158 -3.49 19.52 4.09
N LEU A 159 -4.25 19.16 3.06
CA LEU A 159 -4.00 17.99 2.23
C LEU A 159 -2.68 18.12 1.47
N ASP A 160 -2.33 19.31 0.99
CA ASP A 160 -1.05 19.59 0.33
C ASP A 160 0.14 19.40 1.30
N ILE A 161 0.01 19.88 2.54
CA ILE A 161 1.03 19.68 3.59
C ILE A 161 1.24 18.19 3.85
N TRP A 162 0.15 17.43 4.01
CA TRP A 162 0.20 15.99 4.27
C TRP A 162 0.77 15.20 3.09
N LEU A 163 0.41 15.54 1.85
CA LEU A 163 1.00 14.92 0.66
C LEU A 163 2.50 15.22 0.53
N ALA A 164 2.93 16.44 0.87
CA ALA A 164 4.35 16.78 0.91
C ALA A 164 5.10 15.97 1.98
N GLU A 165 4.52 15.81 3.18
CA GLU A 165 5.10 15.01 4.27
C GLU A 165 5.19 13.51 3.93
N LEU A 166 4.23 12.98 3.16
CA LEU A 166 4.29 11.60 2.66
C LEU A 166 5.49 11.39 1.72
N ASN A 167 5.76 12.37 0.85
CA ASN A 167 6.85 12.32 -0.13
C ASN A 167 8.23 12.66 0.47
N SER A 168 8.30 13.40 1.58
CA SER A 168 9.58 13.68 2.24
C SER A 168 10.07 12.53 3.12
N ASN A 169 9.17 11.64 3.54
CA ASN A 169 9.44 10.49 4.41
C ASN A 169 9.50 9.16 3.65
N SER A 170 9.44 9.19 2.32
CA SER A 170 9.65 8.04 1.42
C SER A 170 11.09 7.97 0.96
#